data_AF-A0A1S6WSE3-F1
#
_entry.id   AF-A0A1S6WSE3-F1
#
_cell.length_a   1.000
_cell.length_b   1.000
_cell.length_c   1.000
_cell.angle_alpha   90.00
_cell.angle_beta   90.00
_cell.angle_gamma   90.00
#
_symmetry.space_group_name_H-M   'P 1'
#
loop_
_entity.id
_entity.type
_entity.pdbx_description
1 polymer ?
#
loop_
_entity_poly.entity_id
_entity_poly.type
_entity_poly.pdbx_seq_one_letter_code
_entity_poly.pdbx_strand_id
1 'polypeptide(L)'
;MKKREVKIVLISILSVCFILAGCHLSAPTYGTDKAVSLQFVDDIVNLVPSNSTDNNQPIMKPRPQLIYPEPNSHAVLPPPQEDSVGNSPQVNVKQRRKKYLFRRQAASEGYINYQRDLSEPPLIYRQPAETAPVGQKGFDESVKERKRKRAARKAKSGDKKSLWPF
;
A
#
# COMPACT_ATOMS: atom_id res chain seq x y z
N MET A 1 39.23 -32.90 0.79
CA MET A 1 37.86 -33.35 0.52
C MET A 1 37.83 -34.14 -0.79
N LYS A 2 37.12 -35.27 -0.85
CA LYS A 2 37.05 -36.08 -2.08
C LYS A 2 36.22 -35.31 -3.12
N LYS A 3 36.61 -35.32 -4.41
CA LYS A 3 35.95 -34.54 -5.48
C LYS A 3 34.43 -34.72 -5.55
N ARG A 4 33.95 -35.92 -5.18
CA ARG A 4 32.52 -36.25 -5.08
C ARG A 4 31.79 -35.48 -3.98
N GLU A 5 32.44 -35.20 -2.85
CA GLU A 5 31.82 -34.52 -1.72
C GLU A 5 31.74 -33.02 -1.94
N VAL A 6 32.72 -32.44 -2.63
CA VAL A 6 32.66 -31.03 -3.07
C VAL A 6 31.51 -30.82 -4.06
N LYS A 7 31.27 -31.77 -4.98
CA LYS A 7 30.12 -31.71 -5.91
C LYS A 7 28.79 -31.83 -5.18
N ILE A 8 28.67 -32.72 -4.19
CA ILE A 8 27.45 -32.90 -3.40
C ILE A 8 27.12 -31.63 -2.60
N VAL A 9 28.12 -31.01 -1.97
CA VAL A 9 27.95 -29.76 -1.22
C VAL A 9 27.56 -28.60 -2.13
N LEU A 10 28.16 -28.49 -3.32
CA LEU A 10 27.78 -27.44 -4.27
C LEU A 10 26.34 -27.60 -4.77
N ILE A 11 25.92 -28.83 -5.08
CA ILE A 11 24.56 -29.11 -5.55
C ILE A 11 23.53 -28.84 -4.43
N SER A 12 23.84 -29.18 -3.17
CA SER A 12 22.93 -28.94 -2.05
C SER A 12 22.72 -27.44 -1.79
N ILE A 13 23.80 -26.64 -1.83
CA ILE A 13 23.73 -25.19 -1.66
C ILE A 13 22.89 -24.55 -2.78
N LEU A 14 23.10 -24.97 -4.03
CA LEU A 14 22.35 -24.46 -5.18
C LEU A 14 20.84 -24.80 -5.07
N SER A 15 20.52 -26.02 -4.65
CA SER A 15 19.14 -26.45 -4.41
C SER A 15 18.45 -25.64 -3.31
N VAL A 16 19.14 -25.39 -2.19
CA VAL A 16 18.61 -24.56 -1.08
C VAL A 16 18.37 -23.12 -1.53
N CYS A 17 19.25 -22.54 -2.35
CA CYS A 17 19.04 -21.20 -2.92
C CYS A 17 17.82 -21.14 -3.84
N PHE A 18 17.54 -22.18 -4.64
CA PHE A 18 16.34 -22.25 -5.47
C PHE A 18 15.06 -22.35 -4.65
N ILE A 19 15.08 -23.06 -3.52
CA ILE A 19 13.93 -23.17 -2.61
C ILE A 19 13.69 -21.84 -1.87
N LEU A 20 14.74 -21.16 -1.42
CA LEU A 20 14.62 -19.83 -0.78
C LEU A 20 14.17 -18.74 -1.76
N ALA A 21 14.61 -18.79 -3.02
CA ALA A 21 14.16 -17.89 -4.08
C ALA A 21 12.80 -18.29 -4.69
N GLY A 22 12.26 -19.45 -4.29
CA GLY A 22 11.11 -20.12 -4.91
C GLY A 22 9.72 -19.73 -4.40
N CYS A 23 9.56 -18.62 -3.66
CA CYS A 23 8.23 -18.04 -3.50
C CYS A 23 7.95 -17.12 -4.69
N HIS A 24 7.24 -17.69 -5.67
CA HIS A 24 6.71 -17.06 -6.88
C HIS A 24 5.80 -15.86 -6.55
N LEU A 25 6.38 -14.75 -6.08
CA LEU A 25 5.74 -13.44 -6.06
C LEU A 25 5.62 -13.01 -7.52
N SER A 26 4.56 -13.46 -8.16
CA SER A 26 4.07 -12.83 -9.37
C SER A 26 3.84 -11.37 -9.00
N ALA A 27 4.79 -10.50 -9.36
CA ALA A 27 4.68 -9.08 -9.13
C ALA A 27 3.34 -8.62 -9.73
N PRO A 28 2.62 -7.68 -9.10
CA PRO A 28 1.28 -7.33 -9.55
C PRO A 28 1.32 -6.86 -11.00
N THR A 29 0.73 -7.65 -11.90
CA THR A 29 0.52 -7.27 -13.29
C THR A 29 -0.73 -6.41 -13.30
N TYR A 30 -0.56 -5.09 -13.33
CA TYR A 30 -1.68 -4.14 -13.38
C TYR A 30 -2.25 -4.08 -14.80
N GLY A 31 -2.82 -5.20 -15.27
CA GLY A 31 -3.49 -5.30 -16.57
C GLY A 31 -2.57 -5.32 -17.79
N THR A 32 -1.27 -5.53 -17.60
CA THR A 32 -0.28 -5.72 -18.67
C THR A 32 0.35 -7.10 -18.53
N ASP A 33 0.74 -7.74 -19.63
CA ASP A 33 1.34 -9.09 -19.62
C ASP A 33 2.76 -9.13 -19.03
N LYS A 34 3.24 -8.03 -18.41
CA LYS A 34 4.56 -7.91 -17.81
C LYS A 34 4.47 -7.55 -16.33
N ALA A 35 5.32 -8.19 -15.53
CA ALA A 35 5.57 -7.79 -14.14
C ALA A 35 6.05 -6.32 -14.09
N VAL A 36 5.57 -5.55 -13.11
CA VAL A 36 5.95 -4.14 -12.90
C VAL A 36 7.47 -3.95 -12.83
N SER A 37 8.19 -4.88 -12.19
CA SER A 37 9.64 -4.85 -12.10
C SER A 37 10.34 -5.09 -13.44
N LEU A 38 9.76 -5.91 -14.32
CA LEU A 38 10.31 -6.16 -15.66
C LEU A 38 10.14 -4.95 -16.57
N GLN A 39 8.98 -4.29 -16.53
CA GLN A 39 8.77 -3.05 -17.26
C GLN A 39 9.76 -1.97 -16.84
N PHE A 40 9.99 -1.81 -15.54
CA PHE A 40 10.95 -0.86 -15.01
C PHE A 40 12.40 -1.14 -15.43
N VAL A 41 12.82 -2.41 -15.41
CA VAL A 41 14.17 -2.79 -15.84
C VAL A 41 14.34 -2.60 -17.35
N ASP A 42 13.35 -3.00 -18.15
CA ASP A 42 13.34 -2.78 -19.61
C ASP A 42 13.48 -1.28 -19.93
N ASP A 43 12.73 -0.42 -19.23
CA ASP A 43 12.77 1.04 -19.44
C ASP A 43 14.13 1.65 -19.07
N ILE A 44 14.80 1.15 -18.03
CA ILE A 44 16.14 1.61 -17.65
C ILE A 44 17.21 1.13 -18.63
N VAL A 45 17.14 -0.13 -19.06
CA VAL A 45 18.12 -0.69 -20.02
C VAL A 45 18.03 0.02 -21.37
N ASN A 46 16.82 0.41 -21.79
CA ASN A 46 16.62 1.20 -23.01
C ASN A 46 17.00 2.67 -22.85
N LEU A 47 17.15 3.18 -21.62
CA LEU A 47 17.59 4.55 -21.36
C LEU A 47 19.13 4.68 -21.34
N VAL A 48 19.86 3.59 -21.09
CA VAL A 48 21.33 3.62 -21.11
C VAL A 48 21.82 3.75 -22.56
N PRO A 49 22.54 4.84 -22.91
CA PRO A 49 23.15 4.95 -24.21
C PRO A 49 24.32 3.97 -24.27
N SER A 50 24.16 2.90 -25.04
CA SER A 50 25.27 2.01 -25.41
C SER A 50 26.26 2.80 -26.26
N ASN A 51 27.50 2.96 -25.77
CA ASN A 51 28.62 3.58 -26.50
C ASN A 51 29.16 2.65 -27.59
N SER A 52 28.28 2.23 -28.51
CA SER A 52 28.70 1.66 -29.78
C SER A 52 29.18 2.82 -30.67
N THR A 53 30.40 2.72 -31.20
CA THR A 53 30.93 3.60 -32.28
C THR A 53 30.24 3.30 -33.61
N ASP A 54 28.93 3.12 -33.57
CA ASP A 54 28.07 3.00 -34.72
C ASP A 54 27.26 4.28 -34.75
N ASN A 55 27.16 4.91 -35.92
CA ASN A 55 26.55 6.23 -36.11
C ASN A 55 25.02 6.16 -35.97
N ASN A 56 24.54 5.56 -34.89
CA ASN A 56 23.14 5.39 -34.54
C ASN A 56 22.67 6.63 -33.79
N GLN A 57 22.76 7.77 -34.48
CA GLN A 57 21.85 8.87 -34.19
C GLN A 57 20.44 8.27 -34.23
N PRO A 58 19.56 8.55 -33.24
CA PRO A 58 18.20 8.06 -33.29
C PRO A 58 17.59 8.56 -34.60
N ILE A 59 17.38 7.65 -35.54
CA ILE A 59 16.68 7.94 -36.80
C ILE A 59 15.27 8.31 -36.35
N MET A 60 15.05 9.61 -36.18
CA MET A 60 13.74 10.16 -35.94
C MET A 60 12.94 9.87 -37.19
N LYS A 61 12.16 8.79 -37.15
CA LYS A 61 11.13 8.55 -38.16
C LYS A 61 10.27 9.80 -38.15
N PRO A 62 10.19 10.55 -39.26
CA PRO A 62 9.35 11.74 -39.31
C PRO A 62 7.95 11.31 -38.91
N ARG A 63 7.31 12.07 -38.00
CA ARG A 63 5.95 11.76 -37.57
C ARG A 63 5.10 11.60 -38.84
N PRO A 64 4.31 10.52 -38.97
CA PRO A 64 3.40 10.40 -40.09
C PRO A 64 2.54 11.66 -40.13
N GLN A 65 2.33 12.20 -41.33
CA GLN A 65 1.54 13.40 -41.50
C GLN A 65 0.18 13.17 -40.84
N LEU A 66 -0.20 14.12 -39.98
CA LEU A 66 -1.50 14.11 -39.32
C LEU A 66 -2.55 14.13 -40.43
N ILE A 67 -3.25 13.01 -40.59
CA ILE A 67 -4.34 12.90 -41.55
C ILE A 67 -5.45 13.78 -41.00
N TYR A 68 -5.59 14.98 -41.57
CA TYR A 68 -6.72 15.83 -41.29
C TYR A 68 -7.93 15.23 -42.02
N PRO A 69 -9.07 15.09 -41.35
CA PRO A 69 -10.31 14.80 -42.05
C PRO A 69 -10.58 15.93 -43.06
N GLU A 70 -11.18 15.58 -44.21
CA GLU A 70 -11.64 16.56 -45.21
C GLU A 70 -12.42 17.68 -44.51
N PRO A 71 -12.25 18.96 -44.89
CA PRO A 71 -12.78 20.12 -44.16
C PRO A 71 -14.31 20.13 -43.99
N ASN A 72 -15.03 19.30 -44.74
CA ASN A 72 -16.49 19.12 -44.65
C ASN A 72 -16.91 17.76 -44.05
N SER A 73 -15.95 16.91 -43.65
CA SER A 73 -16.21 15.65 -42.95
C SER A 73 -16.22 15.92 -41.45
N HIS A 74 -17.32 16.49 -40.98
CA HIS A 74 -17.60 16.54 -39.56
C HIS A 74 -17.70 15.10 -39.05
N ALA A 75 -16.64 14.61 -38.41
CA ALA A 75 -16.68 13.40 -37.63
C ALA A 75 -17.81 13.58 -36.62
N VAL A 76 -18.92 12.85 -36.84
CA VAL A 76 -20.03 12.82 -35.90
C VAL A 76 -19.46 12.21 -34.63
N LEU A 77 -19.07 13.08 -33.70
CA LEU A 77 -18.59 12.65 -32.41
C LEU A 77 -19.71 11.81 -31.81
N PRO A 78 -19.41 10.61 -31.27
CA PRO A 78 -20.40 9.92 -30.47
C PRO A 78 -20.85 10.91 -29.37
N PRO A 79 -22.15 10.92 -29.02
CA PRO A 79 -22.64 11.79 -27.97
C PRO A 79 -21.76 11.60 -26.73
N PRO A 80 -21.45 12.69 -25.99
CA PRO A 80 -20.65 12.60 -24.78
C PRO A 80 -21.24 11.51 -23.89
N GLN A 81 -20.39 10.61 -23.40
CA GLN A 81 -20.80 9.56 -22.47
C GLN A 81 -21.53 10.24 -21.32
N GLU A 82 -22.78 9.84 -21.08
CA GLU A 82 -23.52 10.35 -19.93
C GLU A 82 -22.70 10.05 -18.67
N ASP A 83 -22.49 11.08 -17.84
CA ASP A 83 -21.92 10.91 -16.52
C ASP A 83 -22.79 9.89 -15.80
N SER A 84 -22.28 8.67 -15.66
CA SER A 84 -22.92 7.59 -14.91
C SER A 84 -22.81 7.88 -13.42
N VAL A 85 -23.46 8.97 -12.98
CA VAL A 85 -23.70 9.29 -11.56
C VAL A 85 -24.61 8.23 -10.91
N GLY A 86 -25.18 7.31 -11.69
CA GLY A 86 -26.16 6.34 -11.21
C GLY A 86 -25.64 5.06 -10.56
N ASN A 87 -24.37 4.67 -10.70
CA ASN A 87 -23.95 3.33 -10.22
C ASN A 87 -22.50 3.23 -9.71
N SER A 88 -21.92 4.32 -9.21
CA SER A 88 -20.88 4.15 -8.19
C SER A 88 -21.57 3.63 -6.94
N PRO A 89 -21.14 2.50 -6.32
CA PRO A 89 -21.62 2.15 -5.00
C PRO A 89 -21.34 3.39 -4.17
N GLN A 90 -22.39 4.07 -3.67
CA GLN A 90 -22.27 5.21 -2.78
C GLN A 90 -21.55 4.69 -1.54
N VAL A 91 -20.20 4.66 -1.59
CA VAL A 91 -19.44 3.95 -0.58
C VAL A 91 -19.50 4.83 0.64
N ASN A 92 -20.42 4.47 1.54
CA ASN A 92 -20.69 5.22 2.75
C ASN A 92 -19.37 5.48 3.47
N VAL A 93 -18.88 6.71 3.33
CA VAL A 93 -17.53 7.12 3.76
C VAL A 93 -17.38 6.87 5.26
N LYS A 94 -18.48 7.00 6.01
CA LYS A 94 -18.55 6.71 7.44
C LYS A 94 -18.37 5.23 7.73
N GLN A 95 -19.01 4.33 6.99
CA GLN A 95 -18.81 2.87 7.13
C GLN A 95 -17.38 2.45 6.75
N ARG A 96 -16.81 2.98 5.65
CA ARG A 96 -15.40 2.73 5.29
C ARG A 96 -14.45 3.15 6.39
N ARG A 97 -14.64 4.37 6.92
CA ARG A 97 -13.82 4.92 8.00
C ARG A 97 -13.90 4.06 9.25
N LYS A 98 -15.10 3.60 9.64
CA LYS A 98 -15.27 2.66 10.76
C LYS A 98 -14.52 1.34 10.52
N LYS A 99 -14.67 0.74 9.34
CA LYS A 99 -14.00 -0.54 8.99
C LYS A 99 -12.48 -0.41 8.97
N TYR A 100 -11.95 0.70 8.47
CA TYR A 100 -10.52 1.00 8.48
C TYR A 100 -9.98 1.16 9.91
N LEU A 101 -10.67 1.92 10.77
CA LEU A 101 -10.27 2.10 12.17
C LEU A 101 -10.28 0.77 12.93
N PHE A 102 -11.32 -0.05 12.74
CA PHE A 102 -11.41 -1.38 13.33
C PHE A 102 -10.25 -2.29 12.91
N ARG A 103 -9.94 -2.34 11.60
CA ARG A 103 -8.79 -3.11 11.09
C ARG A 103 -7.46 -2.63 11.68
N ARG A 104 -7.29 -1.32 11.82
CA ARG A 104 -6.08 -0.72 12.40
C ARG A 104 -5.94 -1.04 13.89
N GLN A 105 -7.05 -1.09 14.63
CA GLN A 105 -7.08 -1.51 16.03
C GLN A 105 -6.67 -3.00 16.16
N ALA A 106 -7.33 -3.88 15.41
CA ALA A 106 -7.02 -5.31 15.41
C ALA A 106 -5.55 -5.62 15.01
N ALA A 107 -5.00 -4.87 14.06
CA ALA A 107 -3.59 -5.02 13.66
C ALA A 107 -2.61 -4.51 14.73
N SER A 108 -2.98 -3.47 15.50
CA SER A 108 -2.13 -2.92 16.55
C SER A 108 -2.05 -3.79 17.80
N GLU A 109 -2.99 -4.73 17.96
CA GLU A 109 -3.09 -5.57 19.15
C GLU A 109 -2.10 -6.75 19.14
N GLY A 110 -1.36 -6.99 18.05
CA GLY A 110 -0.20 -7.90 18.02
C GLY A 110 -0.45 -9.34 18.49
N TYR A 111 -1.70 -9.70 18.79
CA TYR A 111 -2.09 -10.92 19.47
C TYR A 111 -2.31 -12.00 18.43
N ILE A 112 -1.18 -12.51 17.95
CA ILE A 112 -1.15 -13.69 17.12
C ILE A 112 -1.16 -14.88 18.08
N ASN A 113 -2.25 -15.67 18.10
CA ASN A 113 -2.42 -16.82 19.01
C ASN A 113 -1.50 -18.02 18.66
N TYR A 114 -0.48 -17.80 17.85
CA TYR A 114 0.48 -18.80 17.39
C TYR A 114 1.88 -18.21 17.36
N GLN A 115 2.87 -19.05 17.67
CA GLN A 115 4.29 -18.71 17.60
C GLN A 115 4.67 -18.47 16.13
N ARG A 116 5.17 -17.28 15.81
CA ARG A 116 5.51 -16.92 14.42
C ARG A 116 6.87 -17.46 14.02
N ASP A 117 7.83 -17.37 14.94
CA ASP A 117 9.21 -17.84 14.74
C ASP A 117 9.68 -18.76 15.88
N LEU A 118 10.60 -19.67 15.58
CA LEU A 118 11.18 -20.61 16.54
C LEU A 118 12.02 -19.94 17.65
N SER A 119 12.48 -18.71 17.41
CA SER A 119 13.18 -17.87 18.38
C SER A 119 12.24 -17.15 19.35
N GLU A 120 10.93 -17.14 19.08
CA GLU A 120 9.95 -16.50 19.95
C GLU A 120 9.56 -17.40 21.13
N PRO A 121 9.39 -16.85 22.34
CA PRO A 121 8.98 -17.64 23.49
C PRO A 121 7.53 -18.17 23.31
N PRO A 122 7.22 -19.37 23.83
CA PRO A 122 5.90 -19.97 23.66
C PRO A 122 4.81 -19.16 24.35
N LEU A 123 3.56 -19.35 23.90
CA LEU A 123 2.40 -18.52 24.25
C LEU A 123 2.18 -18.37 25.76
N ILE A 124 2.53 -19.40 26.53
CA ILE A 124 2.40 -19.45 27.99
C ILE A 124 3.19 -18.31 28.67
N TYR A 125 4.34 -17.93 28.12
CA TYR A 125 5.17 -16.85 28.69
C TYR A 125 4.82 -15.45 28.16
N ARG A 126 3.94 -15.33 27.15
CA ARG A 126 3.45 -14.04 26.65
C ARG A 126 2.24 -13.51 27.41
N GLN A 127 1.62 -14.35 28.26
CA GLN A 127 0.42 -13.95 28.96
C GLN A 127 0.75 -12.84 29.97
N PRO A 128 0.09 -11.67 29.88
CA PRO A 128 0.19 -10.68 30.93
C PRO A 128 -0.35 -11.28 32.23
N ALA A 129 0.18 -10.85 33.37
CA ALA A 129 -0.33 -11.27 34.67
C ALA A 129 -1.85 -11.01 34.78
N GLU A 130 -2.58 -11.87 35.49
CA GLU A 130 -4.04 -11.80 35.59
C GLU A 130 -4.56 -10.45 36.13
N THR A 131 -3.76 -9.77 36.94
CA THR A 131 -4.04 -8.45 37.52
C THR A 131 -3.59 -7.27 36.64
N ALA A 132 -2.95 -7.51 35.50
CA ALA A 132 -2.49 -6.44 34.62
C ALA A 132 -3.67 -5.83 33.83
N PRO A 133 -3.78 -4.50 33.72
CA PRO A 133 -4.82 -3.86 32.92
C PRO A 133 -4.53 -4.04 31.41
N VAL A 134 -5.07 -5.10 30.82
CA VAL A 134 -4.95 -5.37 29.38
C VAL A 134 -6.01 -4.57 28.60
N GLY A 135 -5.63 -3.99 27.45
CA GLY A 135 -6.57 -3.30 26.53
C GLY A 135 -6.91 -1.84 26.89
N GLN A 136 -6.43 -1.31 28.03
CA GLN A 136 -6.62 0.09 28.38
C GLN A 136 -5.59 1.00 27.70
N LYS A 137 -5.78 1.29 26.42
CA LYS A 137 -4.90 2.22 25.70
C LYS A 137 -5.07 3.63 26.26
N GLY A 138 -3.97 4.23 26.72
CA GLY A 138 -3.96 5.61 27.20
C GLY A 138 -4.46 6.60 26.15
N PHE A 139 -5.07 7.71 26.59
CA PHE A 139 -5.48 8.78 25.69
C PHE A 139 -4.28 9.58 25.19
N ASP A 140 -4.24 9.86 23.88
CA ASP A 140 -3.27 10.79 23.28
C ASP A 140 -3.29 12.16 23.96
N GLU A 141 -2.13 12.80 24.02
CA GLU A 141 -1.95 14.12 24.64
C GLU A 141 -2.87 15.17 24.01
N SER A 142 -3.02 15.15 22.69
CA SER A 142 -3.92 16.05 21.96
C SER A 142 -5.40 15.88 22.38
N VAL A 143 -5.82 14.66 22.72
CA VAL A 143 -7.18 14.37 23.20
C VAL A 143 -7.35 14.87 24.63
N LYS A 144 -6.35 14.68 25.48
CA LYS A 144 -6.33 15.22 26.86
C LYS A 144 -6.38 16.75 26.84
N GLU A 145 -5.60 17.39 25.97
CA GLU A 145 -5.59 18.84 25.81
C GLU A 145 -6.93 19.37 25.28
N ARG A 146 -7.53 18.71 24.27
CA ARG A 146 -8.87 19.04 23.79
C ARG A 146 -9.93 18.92 24.88
N LYS A 147 -9.89 17.86 25.69
CA LYS A 147 -10.79 17.71 26.86
C LYS A 147 -10.59 18.85 27.85
N ARG A 148 -9.33 19.20 28.18
CA ARG A 148 -8.99 20.31 29.09
C ARG A 148 -9.52 21.64 28.55
N LYS A 149 -9.29 21.95 27.26
CA LYS A 149 -9.80 23.16 26.61
C LYS A 149 -11.34 23.20 26.57
N ARG A 150 -12.00 22.08 26.29
CA ARG A 150 -13.48 21.97 26.33
C ARG A 150 -14.03 22.17 27.75
N ALA A 151 -13.40 21.58 28.75
CA ALA A 151 -13.77 21.75 30.15
C ALA A 151 -13.61 23.21 30.60
N ALA A 152 -12.50 23.86 30.26
CA ALA A 152 -12.27 25.28 30.55
C ALA A 152 -13.30 26.20 29.86
N ARG A 153 -13.65 25.92 28.60
CA ARG A 153 -14.72 26.64 27.89
C ARG A 153 -16.10 26.40 28.52
N LYS A 154 -16.39 25.18 28.96
CA LYS A 154 -17.65 24.82 29.63
C LYS A 154 -17.76 25.50 30.99
N ALA A 155 -16.70 25.53 31.79
CA ALA A 155 -16.65 26.28 33.05
C ALA A 155 -16.91 27.77 32.82
N LYS A 156 -16.15 28.39 31.90
CA LYS A 156 -16.37 29.79 31.52
C LYS A 156 -17.76 30.07 30.95
N SER A 157 -18.40 29.11 30.28
CA SER A 157 -19.74 29.25 29.72
C SER A 157 -20.85 28.96 30.74
N GLY A 158 -20.58 28.15 31.76
CA GLY A 158 -21.51 27.83 32.84
C GLY A 158 -21.79 29.05 33.71
N ASP A 159 -20.74 29.78 34.07
CA ASP A 159 -20.84 31.00 34.87
C ASP A 159 -21.66 32.12 34.21
N LYS A 160 -21.76 32.13 32.87
CA LYS A 160 -22.55 33.13 32.14
C LYS A 160 -24.01 32.71 31.94
N LYS A 161 -24.29 31.39 32.03
CA LYS A 161 -25.65 30.84 31.91
C LYS A 161 -26.39 30.82 33.25
N SER A 162 -25.67 30.84 34.38
CA SER A 162 -26.25 31.02 35.72
C SER A 162 -26.51 32.49 36.08
N LEU A 163 -26.06 33.44 35.26
CA LEU A 163 -26.13 34.88 35.54
C LEU A 163 -27.37 35.57 34.92
N TRP A 164 -28.22 34.85 34.20
CA TRP A 164 -29.50 35.35 33.68
C TRP A 164 -30.66 34.55 34.30
N PRO A 165 -31.40 35.11 35.28
CA PRO A 165 -32.47 34.43 35.99
C PRO A 165 -33.84 34.80 35.40
N PHE A 166 -34.13 34.35 34.18
CA PHE A 166 -35.47 34.41 33.59
C PHE A 166 -35.66 33.40 32.46
#